data_AF-A0A1E1WGX4-F1
#
_entry.id   AF-A0A1E1WGX4-F1
#
_cell.length_a   1.000
_cell.length_b   1.000
_cell.length_c   1.000
_cell.angle_alpha   90.00
_cell.angle_beta   90.00
_cell.angle_gamma   90.00
#
_symmetry.space_group_name_H-M   'P 1'
#
loop_
_entity.id
_entity.type
_entity.pdbx_description
1 polymer ?
#
loop_
_entity_poly.entity_id
_entity_poly.type
_entity_poly.pdbx_seq_one_letter_code
_entity_poly.pdbx_strand_id
1 'polypeptide(L)'
;LMKQACDLIIMVLTGDEAMHLLYNHGEGEVYKTMVGWLTHKNLHLLTTSILAIGNFARQDDYCMKMMEDKIYDRLLDIFEKFHNLGLAIKEDPNGQHPVNMASVTKIQHAVLSALRNLTVPMQNKKVAAKNGRAAPIFLDALPTVEDHHVAYKLLAAIRMLVDGQE
;
A
#
# COMPACT_ATOMS: atom_id res chain seq x y z
N LEU A 1 -22.95 4.78 -6.73
CA LEU A 1 -23.03 3.39 -6.23
C LEU A 1 -21.64 2.79 -5.93
N MET A 2 -20.82 2.41 -6.91
CA MET A 2 -19.52 1.73 -6.64
C MET A 2 -18.60 2.52 -5.69
N LYS A 3 -18.35 3.80 -5.96
CA LYS A 3 -17.53 4.64 -5.07
C LYS A 3 -18.08 4.71 -3.64
N GLN A 4 -19.39 4.84 -3.47
CA GLN A 4 -20.02 4.90 -2.15
C GLN A 4 -19.91 3.57 -1.40
N ALA A 5 -20.06 2.44 -2.09
CA ALA A 5 -19.84 1.12 -1.51
C ALA A 5 -18.38 0.93 -1.07
N CYS A 6 -17.43 1.32 -1.93
CA CYS A 6 -16.00 1.35 -1.62
C CYS A 6 -15.69 2.20 -0.38
N ASP A 7 -16.24 3.42 -0.31
CA ASP A 7 -16.03 4.32 0.83
C ASP A 7 -16.65 3.75 2.12
N LEU A 8 -17.81 3.09 2.03
CA LEU A 8 -18.46 2.42 3.16
C LEU A 8 -17.61 1.24 3.69
N ILE A 9 -17.03 0.43 2.80
CA ILE A 9 -16.11 -0.65 3.20
C ILE A 9 -14.96 -0.08 4.04
N ILE A 10 -14.33 1.00 3.57
CA ILE A 10 -13.23 1.64 4.31
C ILE A 10 -13.71 2.17 5.65
N MET A 11 -14.88 2.83 5.70
CA MET A 11 -15.45 3.34 6.94
C MET A 11 -15.68 2.22 7.97
N VAL A 12 -16.25 1.09 7.56
CA VAL A 12 -16.45 -0.07 8.45
C VAL A 12 -15.12 -0.61 8.98
N LEU A 13 -14.09 -0.70 8.12
CA LEU A 13 -12.77 -1.21 8.50
C LEU A 13 -11.98 -0.30 9.45
N THR A 14 -12.44 0.93 9.68
CA THR A 14 -11.86 1.79 10.73
C THR A 14 -12.25 1.35 12.14
N GLY A 15 -13.39 0.67 12.31
CA GLY A 15 -13.82 0.12 13.59
C GLY A 15 -13.07 -1.18 13.91
N ASP A 16 -12.45 -1.28 15.08
CA ASP A 16 -11.57 -2.40 15.44
C ASP A 16 -12.31 -3.74 15.48
N GLU A 17 -13.48 -3.80 16.13
CA GLU A 17 -14.31 -5.02 16.20
C GLU A 17 -14.76 -5.49 14.81
N ALA A 18 -15.21 -4.57 13.96
CA ALA A 18 -15.63 -4.88 12.61
C ALA A 18 -14.45 -5.36 11.75
N MET A 19 -13.31 -4.68 11.83
CA MET A 19 -12.08 -5.07 11.14
C MET A 19 -11.64 -6.48 11.54
N HIS A 20 -11.67 -6.80 12.84
CA HIS A 20 -11.36 -8.13 13.36
C HIS A 20 -12.25 -9.22 12.77
N LEU A 21 -13.57 -9.02 12.82
CA LEU A 21 -14.55 -9.96 12.27
C LEU A 21 -14.36 -10.15 10.76
N LEU A 22 -14.06 -9.08 10.03
CA LEU A 22 -13.89 -9.11 8.57
C LEU A 22 -12.54 -9.66 8.12
N TYR A 23 -11.51 -9.60 8.98
CA TYR A 23 -10.22 -10.22 8.73
C TYR A 23 -10.29 -11.74 8.94
N ASN A 24 -10.90 -12.17 10.06
CA ASN A 24 -11.11 -13.57 10.42
C ASN A 24 -9.84 -14.44 10.22
N HIS A 25 -8.75 -14.06 10.87
CA HIS A 25 -7.45 -14.74 10.78
C HIS A 25 -6.90 -14.89 9.34
N GLY A 26 -7.21 -13.94 8.46
CA GLY A 26 -6.82 -13.97 7.04
C GLY A 26 -7.79 -14.79 6.16
N GLU A 27 -8.84 -15.36 6.74
CA GLU A 27 -9.80 -16.20 6.03
C GLU A 27 -11.13 -15.51 5.71
N GLY A 28 -11.31 -14.27 6.16
CA GLY A 28 -12.55 -13.51 5.96
C GLY A 28 -12.81 -13.16 4.50
N GLU A 29 -14.07 -13.32 4.07
CA GLU A 29 -14.47 -13.06 2.67
C GLU A 29 -14.17 -11.63 2.22
N VAL A 30 -14.37 -10.64 3.09
CA VAL A 30 -14.03 -9.25 2.78
C VAL A 30 -12.52 -9.12 2.62
N TYR A 31 -11.70 -9.65 3.54
CA TYR A 31 -10.25 -9.63 3.41
C TYR A 31 -9.78 -10.29 2.10
N LYS A 32 -10.23 -11.50 1.80
CA LYS A 32 -9.89 -12.21 0.55
C LYS A 32 -10.29 -11.42 -0.69
N THR A 33 -11.47 -10.80 -0.67
CA THR A 33 -11.94 -9.93 -1.76
C THR A 33 -11.01 -8.73 -1.95
N MET A 34 -10.60 -8.07 -0.85
CA MET A 34 -9.65 -6.97 -0.93
C MET A 34 -8.29 -7.42 -1.48
N VAL A 35 -7.78 -8.57 -1.02
CA VAL A 35 -6.52 -9.14 -1.56
C VAL A 35 -6.64 -9.42 -3.06
N GLY A 36 -7.78 -9.96 -3.50
CA GLY A 36 -8.07 -10.19 -4.92
C GLY A 36 -8.12 -8.90 -5.74
N TRP A 37 -8.57 -7.79 -5.15
CA TRP A 37 -8.66 -6.49 -5.82
C TRP A 37 -7.32 -5.75 -5.97
N LEU A 38 -6.23 -6.20 -5.32
CA LEU A 38 -4.89 -5.62 -5.49
C LEU A 38 -4.37 -5.71 -6.93
N THR A 39 -4.89 -6.63 -7.75
CA THR A 39 -4.52 -6.77 -9.17
C THR A 39 -5.58 -6.19 -10.12
N HIS A 40 -6.64 -5.58 -9.59
CA HIS A 40 -7.77 -5.13 -10.38
C HIS A 40 -7.46 -3.86 -11.18
N LYS A 41 -7.95 -3.78 -12.43
CA LYS A 41 -7.70 -2.64 -13.34
C LYS A 41 -8.50 -1.38 -12.97
N ASN A 42 -9.69 -1.55 -12.39
CA ASN A 42 -10.50 -0.45 -11.89
C ASN A 42 -9.81 0.21 -10.68
N LEU A 43 -9.44 1.47 -10.83
CA LEU A 43 -8.69 2.23 -9.82
C LEU A 43 -9.45 2.42 -8.51
N HIS A 44 -10.79 2.45 -8.52
CA HIS A 44 -11.56 2.53 -7.28
C HIS A 44 -11.41 1.25 -6.47
N LEU A 45 -11.57 0.08 -7.11
CA LEU A 45 -11.39 -1.22 -6.44
C LEU A 45 -9.95 -1.41 -5.96
N LEU A 46 -8.96 -1.06 -6.80
CA LEU A 46 -7.55 -1.09 -6.42
C LEU A 46 -7.28 -0.17 -5.22
N THR A 47 -7.71 1.09 -5.27
CA THR A 47 -7.49 2.04 -4.16
C THR A 47 -8.17 1.56 -2.88
N THR A 48 -9.40 1.05 -2.98
CA THR A 48 -10.13 0.47 -1.84
C THR A 48 -9.40 -0.72 -1.26
N SER A 49 -8.89 -1.64 -2.08
CA SER A 49 -8.11 -2.77 -1.57
C SER A 49 -6.88 -2.34 -0.79
N ILE A 50 -6.09 -1.40 -1.32
CA ILE A 50 -4.87 -0.92 -0.66
C ILE A 50 -5.20 -0.26 0.69
N LEU A 51 -6.24 0.59 0.72
CA LEU A 51 -6.70 1.22 1.97
C LEU A 51 -7.23 0.18 2.96
N ALA A 52 -7.97 -0.83 2.49
CA ALA A 52 -8.46 -1.91 3.34
C ALA A 52 -7.32 -2.74 3.93
N ILE A 53 -6.31 -3.10 3.13
CA ILE A 53 -5.09 -3.76 3.62
C ILE A 53 -4.42 -2.90 4.69
N GLY A 54 -4.31 -1.59 4.48
CA GLY A 54 -3.78 -0.68 5.49
C GLY A 54 -4.57 -0.66 6.81
N ASN A 55 -5.90 -0.84 6.74
CA ASN A 55 -6.77 -0.94 7.92
C ASN A 55 -6.71 -2.30 8.61
N PHE A 56 -6.52 -3.39 7.86
CA PHE A 56 -6.28 -4.72 8.45
C PHE A 56 -4.88 -4.81 9.10
N ALA A 57 -3.89 -4.10 8.54
CA ALA A 57 -2.52 -4.06 9.06
C ALA A 57 -2.37 -3.18 10.32
N ARG A 58 -3.27 -3.34 11.30
CA ARG A 58 -3.25 -2.60 12.57
C ARG A 58 -2.87 -3.46 13.78
N GLN A 59 -2.63 -4.75 13.57
CA GLN A 59 -2.18 -5.68 14.59
C GLN A 59 -0.97 -6.47 14.12
N ASP A 60 -0.08 -6.79 15.06
CA ASP A 60 1.19 -7.41 14.76
C ASP A 60 1.02 -8.79 14.12
N ASP A 61 0.11 -9.61 14.63
CA ASP A 61 -0.22 -10.94 14.07
C ASP A 61 -0.78 -10.84 12.64
N TYR A 62 -1.63 -9.85 12.38
CA TYR A 62 -2.23 -9.64 11.05
C TYR A 62 -1.17 -9.19 10.05
N CYS A 63 -0.30 -8.28 10.48
CA CYS A 63 0.84 -7.82 9.71
C CYS A 63 1.80 -8.97 9.40
N MET A 64 2.13 -9.82 10.37
CA MET A 64 3.00 -10.98 10.16
C MET A 64 2.41 -11.95 9.14
N LYS A 65 1.12 -12.32 9.28
CA LYS A 65 0.43 -13.17 8.32
C LYS A 65 0.42 -12.58 6.90
N MET A 66 0.19 -11.27 6.77
CA MET A 66 0.24 -10.59 5.47
C MET A 66 1.63 -10.58 4.83
N MET A 67 2.71 -10.59 5.61
CA MET A 67 4.06 -10.76 5.08
C MET A 67 4.26 -12.17 4.50
N GLU A 68 3.77 -13.20 5.20
CA GLU A 68 3.81 -14.59 4.72
C GLU A 68 3.04 -14.74 3.39
N ASP A 69 1.88 -14.10 3.30
CA ASP A 69 1.01 -14.10 2.11
C ASP A 69 1.49 -13.19 0.97
N LYS A 70 2.71 -12.62 1.11
CA LYS A 70 3.37 -11.77 0.10
C LYS A 70 2.59 -10.50 -0.23
N ILE A 71 1.76 -9.99 0.68
CA ILE A 71 1.03 -8.73 0.49
C ILE A 71 1.98 -7.55 0.39
N TYR A 72 3.06 -7.55 1.19
CA TYR A 72 4.09 -6.50 1.13
C TYR A 72 4.76 -6.42 -0.26
N ASP A 73 5.12 -7.55 -0.84
CA ASP A 73 5.73 -7.60 -2.18
C ASP A 73 4.77 -7.10 -3.25
N ARG A 74 3.48 -7.49 -3.19
CA ARG A 74 2.45 -6.99 -4.11
C ARG A 74 2.25 -5.48 -4.00
N LEU A 75 2.31 -4.94 -2.78
CA LEU A 75 2.22 -3.50 -2.55
C LEU A 75 3.45 -2.76 -3.11
N LEU A 76 4.66 -3.33 -3.00
CA LEU A 76 5.85 -2.78 -3.67
C LEU A 76 5.68 -2.74 -5.19
N ASP A 77 5.17 -3.83 -5.80
CA ASP A 77 4.93 -3.88 -7.25
C ASP A 77 3.94 -2.79 -7.69
N ILE A 78 2.89 -2.54 -6.89
CA ILE A 78 1.93 -1.45 -7.14
C ILE A 78 2.62 -0.08 -7.00
N PHE A 79 3.42 0.13 -5.95
CA PHE A 79 4.13 1.41 -5.76
C PHE A 79 5.04 1.71 -6.94
N GLU A 80 5.90 0.76 -7.33
CA GLU A 80 6.84 0.90 -8.44
C GLU A 80 6.11 1.18 -9.76
N LYS A 81 5.05 0.43 -10.06
CA LYS A 81 4.21 0.68 -11.24
C LYS A 81 3.65 2.10 -11.27
N PHE A 82 3.08 2.57 -10.17
CA PHE A 82 2.48 3.90 -10.12
C PHE A 82 3.54 5.01 -10.04
N HIS A 83 4.72 4.72 -9.51
CA HIS A 83 5.89 5.61 -9.61
C HIS A 83 6.27 5.85 -11.07
N ASN A 84 6.47 4.79 -11.84
CA ASN A 84 6.84 4.88 -13.26
C ASN A 84 5.75 5.56 -14.10
N LEU A 85 4.47 5.33 -13.82
CA LEU A 85 3.36 6.06 -14.45
C LEU A 85 3.41 7.56 -14.12
N GLY A 86 3.75 7.93 -12.89
CA GLY A 86 3.93 9.32 -12.49
C GLY A 86 5.06 10.01 -13.25
N LEU A 87 6.19 9.32 -13.46
CA LEU A 87 7.30 9.83 -14.27
C LEU A 87 6.88 10.04 -15.72
N ALA A 88 6.22 9.06 -16.34
CA ALA A 88 5.74 9.17 -17.72
C ALA A 88 4.77 10.35 -17.92
N ILE A 89 3.88 10.62 -16.95
CA ILE A 89 2.98 11.78 -16.99
C ILE A 89 3.76 13.10 -16.89
N LYS A 90 4.83 13.15 -16.10
CA LYS A 90 5.68 14.34 -15.98
C LYS A 90 6.50 14.59 -17.25
N GLU A 91 7.00 13.53 -17.88
CA GLU A 91 7.77 13.61 -19.12
C GLU A 91 6.93 14.05 -20.31
N ASP A 92 5.68 13.57 -20.39
CA ASP A 92 4.72 13.99 -21.42
C ASP A 92 3.38 14.43 -20.82
N PRO A 93 3.25 15.66 -20.30
CA PRO A 93 2.03 16.12 -19.64
C PRO A 93 0.79 16.19 -20.54
N ASN A 94 1.00 16.28 -21.86
CA ASN A 94 -0.07 16.35 -22.86
C ASN A 94 -0.38 14.98 -23.50
N GLY A 95 0.39 13.96 -23.13
CA GLY A 95 0.23 12.59 -23.60
C GLY A 95 -1.04 11.91 -23.13
N GLN A 96 -1.44 10.87 -23.84
CA GLN A 96 -2.55 10.02 -23.43
C GLN A 96 -2.07 8.99 -22.41
N HIS A 97 -2.33 9.25 -21.14
CA HIS A 97 -1.97 8.35 -20.04
C HIS A 97 -3.16 7.54 -19.54
N PRO A 98 -2.96 6.30 -19.06
CA PRO A 98 -4.03 5.45 -18.56
C PRO A 98 -4.67 5.98 -17.27
N VAL A 99 -3.97 6.87 -16.56
CA VAL A 99 -4.36 7.47 -15.28
C VAL A 99 -3.90 8.92 -15.23
N ASN A 100 -4.51 9.75 -14.39
CA ASN A 100 -4.04 11.11 -14.14
C ASN A 100 -3.12 11.17 -12.92
N MET A 101 -2.36 12.28 -12.80
CA MET A 101 -1.40 12.47 -11.70
C MET A 101 -2.07 12.40 -10.32
N ALA A 102 -3.29 12.92 -10.17
CA ALA A 102 -4.02 12.86 -8.90
C ALA A 102 -4.31 11.41 -8.44
N SER A 103 -4.61 10.51 -9.40
CA SER A 103 -4.82 9.08 -9.11
C SER A 103 -3.52 8.39 -8.74
N VAL A 104 -2.42 8.75 -9.41
CA VAL A 104 -1.07 8.26 -9.09
C VAL A 104 -0.70 8.63 -7.66
N THR A 105 -0.77 9.91 -7.30
CA THR A 105 -0.46 10.41 -5.96
C THR A 105 -1.31 9.71 -4.89
N LYS A 106 -2.62 9.55 -5.14
CA LYS A 106 -3.52 8.87 -4.19
C LYS A 106 -3.12 7.42 -3.95
N ILE A 107 -2.76 6.69 -5.00
CA ILE A 107 -2.36 5.29 -4.88
C ILE A 107 -1.00 5.16 -4.20
N GLN A 108 -0.01 5.97 -4.59
CA GLN A 108 1.29 6.00 -3.93
C GLN A 108 1.15 6.26 -2.42
N HIS A 109 0.36 7.25 -2.04
CA HIS A 109 0.09 7.57 -0.64
C HIS A 109 -0.55 6.40 0.13
N ALA A 110 -1.56 5.75 -0.48
CA ALA A 110 -2.25 4.62 0.13
C ALA A 110 -1.30 3.42 0.30
N VAL A 111 -0.51 3.11 -0.73
CA VAL A 111 0.45 2.00 -0.72
C VAL A 111 1.52 2.21 0.34
N LEU A 112 2.16 3.38 0.36
CA LEU A 112 3.20 3.68 1.36
C LEU A 112 2.63 3.65 2.79
N SER A 113 1.38 4.07 2.98
CA SER A 113 0.71 3.95 4.28
C SER A 113 0.48 2.50 4.70
N ALA A 114 0.06 1.63 3.78
CA ALA A 114 -0.10 0.20 4.04
C ALA A 114 1.26 -0.49 4.29
N LEU A 115 2.28 -0.19 3.49
CA LEU A 115 3.65 -0.70 3.66
C LEU A 115 4.21 -0.32 5.04
N ARG A 116 4.07 0.94 5.45
CA ARG A 116 4.47 1.40 6.80
C ARG A 116 3.81 0.54 7.88
N ASN A 117 2.50 0.37 7.80
CA ASN A 117 1.71 -0.39 8.77
C ASN A 117 2.18 -1.84 8.87
N LEU A 118 2.39 -2.51 7.73
CA LEU A 118 2.94 -3.87 7.68
C LEU A 118 4.33 -3.98 8.30
N THR A 119 5.11 -2.91 8.29
CA THR A 119 6.47 -2.87 8.87
C THR A 119 6.53 -2.29 10.28
N VAL A 120 5.40 -2.11 10.97
CA VAL A 120 5.43 -1.75 12.40
C VAL A 120 6.04 -2.87 13.26
N PRO A 121 5.67 -4.16 13.07
CA PRO A 121 6.26 -5.26 13.83
C PRO A 121 7.75 -5.42 13.52
N MET A 122 8.56 -5.66 14.56
CA MET A 122 10.02 -5.79 14.43
C MET A 122 10.43 -6.91 13.45
N GLN A 123 9.74 -8.06 13.51
CA GLN A 123 10.02 -9.19 12.62
C GLN A 123 9.83 -8.81 11.14
N ASN A 124 8.77 -8.05 10.85
CA ASN A 124 8.46 -7.61 9.49
C ASN A 124 9.49 -6.61 8.95
N LYS A 125 10.03 -5.72 9.80
CA LYS A 125 11.13 -4.82 9.41
C LYS A 125 12.34 -5.61 8.92
N LYS A 126 12.77 -6.63 9.70
CA LYS A 126 13.89 -7.50 9.35
C LYS A 126 13.63 -8.24 8.04
N VAL A 127 12.41 -8.75 7.82
CA VAL A 127 12.03 -9.41 6.57
C VAL A 127 12.06 -8.44 5.39
N ALA A 128 11.46 -7.25 5.52
CA ALA A 128 11.43 -6.23 4.47
C ALA A 128 12.83 -5.75 4.09
N ALA A 129 13.70 -5.50 5.08
CA ALA A 129 15.09 -5.11 4.86
C ALA A 129 15.91 -6.24 4.19
N LYS A 130 15.79 -7.47 4.71
CA LYS A 130 16.56 -8.63 4.21
C LYS A 130 16.17 -9.06 2.80
N ASN A 131 14.90 -8.92 2.41
CA ASN A 131 14.45 -9.21 1.03
C ASN A 131 15.15 -8.28 0.01
N GLY A 132 15.56 -7.08 0.44
CA GLY A 132 16.39 -6.19 -0.35
C GLY A 132 15.67 -5.50 -1.52
N ARG A 133 14.41 -5.86 -1.84
CA ARG A 133 13.62 -5.23 -2.91
C ARG A 133 13.15 -3.81 -2.57
N ALA A 134 12.77 -3.56 -1.31
CA ALA A 134 12.16 -2.29 -0.91
C ALA A 134 13.13 -1.11 -1.02
N ALA A 135 14.40 -1.31 -0.63
CA ALA A 135 15.38 -0.22 -0.60
C ALA A 135 15.69 0.36 -1.99
N PRO A 136 16.00 -0.43 -3.03
CA PRO A 136 16.19 0.08 -4.40
C PRO A 136 14.98 0.85 -4.90
N ILE A 137 13.77 0.31 -4.74
CA ILE A 137 12.52 0.95 -5.21
C ILE A 137 12.31 2.30 -4.53
N PHE A 138 12.51 2.38 -3.21
CA PHE A 138 12.31 3.63 -2.48
C PHE A 138 13.39 4.67 -2.76
N LEU A 139 14.65 4.25 -2.91
CA LEU A 139 15.77 5.15 -3.20
C LEU A 139 15.71 5.69 -4.63
N ASP A 140 15.25 4.88 -5.60
CA ASP A 140 15.00 5.31 -6.98
C ASP A 140 13.87 6.34 -7.05
N ALA A 141 12.80 6.15 -6.26
CA ALA A 141 11.68 7.07 -6.21
C ALA A 141 11.98 8.39 -5.47
N LEU A 142 12.88 8.37 -4.48
CA LEU A 142 13.13 9.50 -3.60
C LEU A 142 13.45 10.84 -4.31
N PRO A 143 14.33 10.91 -5.32
CA PRO A 143 14.69 12.18 -5.98
C PRO A 143 13.55 12.79 -6.83
N THR A 144 12.56 12.02 -7.24
CA THR A 144 11.55 12.44 -8.24
C THR A 144 10.15 12.67 -7.64
N VAL A 145 9.93 12.31 -6.37
CA VAL A 145 8.69 12.58 -5.65
C VAL A 145 8.63 14.06 -5.22
N GLU A 146 7.66 14.79 -5.78
CA GLU A 146 7.42 16.21 -5.48
C GLU A 146 6.22 16.45 -4.56
N ASP A 147 5.27 15.50 -4.51
CA ASP A 147 4.12 15.62 -3.63
C ASP A 147 4.54 15.41 -2.17
N HIS A 148 4.31 16.42 -1.33
CA HIS A 148 4.74 16.43 0.07
C HIS A 148 4.13 15.28 0.89
N HIS A 149 2.89 14.88 0.60
CA HIS A 149 2.23 13.79 1.33
C HIS A 149 2.80 12.43 0.95
N VAL A 150 3.20 12.24 -0.31
CA VAL A 150 3.92 11.03 -0.76
C VAL A 150 5.35 11.03 -0.22
N ALA A 151 6.08 12.15 -0.30
CA ALA A 151 7.45 12.26 0.19
C ALA A 151 7.55 11.92 1.69
N TYR A 152 6.66 12.47 2.51
CA TYR A 152 6.61 12.16 3.95
C TYR A 152 6.42 10.66 4.22
N LYS A 153 5.54 10.01 3.46
CA LYS A 153 5.26 8.57 3.61
C LYS A 153 6.40 7.70 3.08
N LEU A 154 7.08 8.13 2.01
CA LEU A 154 8.24 7.44 1.46
C LEU A 154 9.41 7.45 2.45
N LEU A 155 9.71 8.62 3.03
CA LEU A 155 10.71 8.74 4.09
C LEU A 155 10.35 7.89 5.31
N ALA A 156 9.07 7.86 5.69
CA ALA A 156 8.61 7.00 6.77
C ALA A 156 8.81 5.50 6.46
N ALA A 157 8.58 5.07 5.21
CA ALA A 157 8.83 3.70 4.77
C ALA A 157 10.32 3.35 4.77
N ILE A 158 11.18 4.24 4.27
CA ILE A 158 12.64 4.09 4.31
C ILE A 158 13.13 3.96 5.76
N ARG A 159 12.60 4.79 6.67
CA ARG A 159 12.92 4.71 8.10
C ARG A 159 12.61 3.33 8.70
N MET A 160 11.52 2.69 8.28
CA MET A 160 11.18 1.34 8.77
C MET A 160 12.17 0.26 8.31
N LEU A 161 12.88 0.46 7.21
CA LEU A 161 13.90 -0.48 6.74
C LEU A 161 15.20 -0.43 7.54
N VAL A 162 15.51 0.71 8.17
CA VAL A 162 16.73 0.91 8.96
C VAL A 162 16.49 0.81 10.47
N ASP A 163 15.23 0.91 10.90
CA ASP A 163 14.84 0.82 12.30
C ASP A 163 14.97 -0.61 12.83
N GLY A 164 15.69 -0.78 13.95
CA GLY A 164 15.86 -2.07 14.63
C GLY A 164 16.67 -3.13 13.89
N GLN A 165 17.60 -2.71 13.02
CA GLN A 165 18.49 -3.61 12.26
C GLN A 165 19.76 -4.03 13.03
N GLU A 166 19.78 -3.85 14.35
CA GLU A 166 20.80 -4.38 15.27
C GLU A 166 20.63 -5.89 15.51
#